data_AF-A0A8T0IW37-F1
#
_entry.id   AF-A0A8T0IW37-F1
#
_cell.length_a   1.000
_cell.length_b   1.000
_cell.length_c   1.000
_cell.angle_alpha   90.00
_cell.angle_beta   90.00
_cell.angle_gamma   90.00
#
_symmetry.space_group_name_H-M   'P 1'
#
loop_
_entity.id
_entity.type
_entity.pdbx_description
1 polymer ?
#
loop_
_entity_poly.entity_id
_entity_poly.type
_entity_poly.pdbx_seq_one_letter_code
_entity_poly.pdbx_strand_id
1 'polypeptide(L)' 'MHVDNSVKLIGDLLFGLDNSLKTLNTVRPAGQVLVDNWACLKFMVRDLEHYILKYMQVQLSAESTFYGA' A
#
# COMPACT_ATOMS: atom_id res chain seq x y z
N MET A 1 1.89 11.01 -5.57
CA MET A 1 2.35 10.86 -4.17
C MET A 1 1.37 10.08 -3.26
N HIS A 2 0.13 9.75 -3.67
CA HIS A 2 -0.83 9.01 -2.83
C HIS A 2 -0.44 7.56 -2.54
N VAL A 3 0.18 6.85 -3.50
CA VAL A 3 0.55 5.45 -3.34
C VAL A 3 1.67 5.29 -2.30
N ASP A 4 2.74 6.08 -2.40
CA ASP A 4 3.86 6.04 -1.44
C ASP A 4 3.40 6.29 0.00
N ASN A 5 2.51 7.27 0.20
CA ASN A 5 1.93 7.58 1.51
C ASN A 5 1.03 6.44 2.02
N SER A 6 0.26 5.80 1.14
CA SER A 6 -0.61 4.68 1.52
C SER A 6 0.22 3.46 1.96
N VAL A 7 1.27 3.13 1.21
CA VAL A 7 2.19 2.03 1.55
C VAL A 7 2.90 2.32 2.88
N LYS A 8 3.36 3.57 3.10
CA LYS A 8 3.96 3.98 4.37
C LYS A 8 2.98 3.86 5.54
N LEU A 9 1.74 4.34 5.39
CA LEU A 9 0.72 4.28 6.44
C LEU A 9 0.39 2.83 6.82
N ILE A 10 0.30 1.93 5.83
CA ILE A 10 0.10 0.49 6.08
C ILE A 10 1.30 -0.08 6.85
N GLY A 11 2.53 0.28 6.48
CA GLY A 11 3.73 -0.10 7.22
C GLY A 11 3.72 0.38 8.66
N ASP A 12 3.32 1.65 8.89
CA ASP A 12 3.20 2.25 10.21
C ASP A 12 2.16 1.51 11.06
N LEU A 13 1.03 1.12 10.46
CA LEU A 13 -0.04 0.36 11.13
C LEU A 13 0.41 -1.07 11.50
N LEU A 14 1.13 -1.75 10.62
CA LEU A 14 1.51 -3.16 10.81
C LEU A 14 2.74 -3.35 11.71
N PHE A 15 3.72 -2.45 11.59
CA PHE A 15 5.05 -2.62 12.19
C PHE A 15 5.39 -1.54 13.22
N GLY A 16 4.56 -0.49 13.33
CA GLY A 16 4.82 0.69 14.14
C GLY A 16 5.74 1.69 13.42
N LEU A 17 5.65 2.96 13.84
CA LEU A 17 6.36 4.10 13.23
C LEU A 17 7.88 3.88 13.15
N ASP A 18 8.48 3.28 14.18
CA ASP A 18 9.94 3.09 14.26
C ASP A 18 10.48 1.98 13.35
N ASN A 19 9.64 0.99 13.01
CA ASN A 19 10.05 -0.19 12.25
C ASN A 19 9.44 -0.26 10.85
N SER A 20 8.45 0.58 10.54
CA SER A 20 7.77 0.64 9.26
C SER A 20 8.74 0.74 8.08
N LEU A 21 9.53 1.81 8.01
CA LEU A 21 10.48 2.02 6.91
C LEU A 21 11.62 1.01 6.93
N LYS A 22 12.06 0.55 8.11
CA LYS A 22 13.09 -0.50 8.22
C LYS A 22 12.61 -1.78 7.56
N THR A 23 11.37 -2.18 7.83
CA THR A 23 10.77 -3.41 7.31
C THR A 23 10.47 -3.27 5.81
N LEU A 24 9.79 -2.20 5.41
CA LEU A 24 9.37 -1.98 4.02
C LEU A 24 10.56 -1.82 3.05
N ASN A 25 11.65 -1.20 3.50
CA ASN A 25 12.84 -0.97 2.67
C ASN A 25 13.92 -2.05 2.87
N THR A 26 13.64 -3.13 3.59
CA THR A 26 14.61 -4.21 3.78
C THR A 26 14.92 -4.89 2.45
N VAL A 27 16.21 -5.02 2.14
CA VAL A 27 16.70 -5.78 1.00
C VAL A 27 17.09 -7.17 1.47
N ARG A 28 16.53 -8.21 0.84
CA ARG A 28 16.94 -9.60 1.13
C ARG A 28 18.38 -9.85 0.65
N PRO A 29 19.16 -10.69 1.35
CA PRO A 29 20.49 -11.10 0.90
C PRO A 29 20.52 -11.62 -0.53
N ALA A 30 21.62 -11.37 -1.23
CA ALA A 30 21.81 -11.85 -2.59
C ALA A 30 21.72 -13.39 -2.66
N GLY A 31 21.12 -13.89 -3.74
CA GLY A 31 20.89 -15.33 -3.95
C GLY A 31 19.63 -15.88 -3.28
N GLN A 32 18.93 -15.09 -2.44
CA GLN A 32 17.61 -15.46 -1.93
C GLN A 32 16.49 -15.06 -2.90
N VAL A 33 15.38 -15.80 -2.85
CA VAL A 33 14.15 -15.41 -3.56
C VAL A 33 13.53 -14.17 -2.93
N LEU A 34 12.85 -13.35 -3.75
CA LEU A 34 12.23 -12.10 -3.30
C LEU A 34 11.20 -12.32 -2.18
N VAL A 35 10.39 -13.37 -2.30
CA VAL A 35 9.43 -13.82 -1.29
C VAL A 35 9.37 -15.34 -1.28
N ASP A 36 9.04 -15.92 -0.13
CA ASP A 36 8.97 -17.38 0.01
C ASP A 36 7.60 -17.93 -0.46
N ASN A 37 6.55 -17.10 -0.41
CA ASN A 37 5.20 -17.44 -0.86
C ASN A 37 4.66 -16.40 -1.85
N TRP A 38 4.71 -16.74 -3.14
CA TRP A 38 4.22 -15.90 -4.23
C TRP A 38 2.71 -15.71 -4.24
N ALA A 39 1.93 -16.69 -3.75
CA ALA A 39 0.48 -16.55 -3.67
C ALA A 39 0.12 -15.47 -2.64
N CYS A 40 0.75 -15.52 -1.46
CA CYS A 40 0.59 -14.51 -0.42
C CYS A 40 0.93 -13.09 -0.92
N LEU A 41 2.08 -12.93 -1.59
CA LEU A 41 2.46 -11.63 -2.17
C LEU A 41 1.39 -11.10 -3.15
N LYS A 42 0.90 -11.95 -4.05
CA LYS A 42 -0.15 -11.55 -5.02
C LYS A 42 -1.46 -11.16 -4.33
N PHE A 43 -1.86 -11.88 -3.27
CA PHE A 43 -3.04 -11.51 -2.48
C PHE A 43 -2.86 -10.14 -1.82
N MET A 44 -1.73 -9.90 -1.16
CA MET A 44 -1.47 -8.62 -0.50
C MET A 44 -1.47 -7.43 -1.48
N VAL A 45 -0.88 -7.59 -2.66
CA VAL A 45 -0.87 -6.53 -3.69
C VAL A 45 -2.29 -6.25 -4.20
N ARG A 46 -3.09 -7.29 -4.47
CA ARG A 46 -4.48 -7.11 -4.95
C ARG A 46 -5.37 -6.42 -3.92
N ASP A 47 -5.23 -6.76 -2.64
CA ASP A 47 -5.98 -6.10 -1.58
C ASP A 47 -5.58 -4.63 -1.47
N LEU A 48 -4.28 -4.33 -1.50
CA LEU A 48 -3.78 -2.96 -1.48
C LEU A 48 -4.27 -2.13 -2.68
N GLU A 49 -4.22 -2.70 -3.90
CA GLU A 49 -4.78 -2.09 -5.11
C GLU A 49 -6.28 -1.81 -4.94
N HIS A 50 -7.05 -2.79 -4.45
CA HIS A 50 -8.48 -2.63 -4.23
C HIS A 50 -8.78 -1.46 -3.28
N TYR A 51 -8.06 -1.37 -2.16
CA TYR A 51 -8.23 -0.25 -1.22
C TYR A 51 -7.86 1.08 -1.87
N ILE A 52 -6.68 1.22 -2.48
CA ILE A 52 -6.23 2.48 -3.08
C ILE A 52 -7.18 2.94 -4.20
N LEU A 53 -7.59 2.02 -5.08
CA LEU A 53 -8.53 2.33 -6.16
C LEU A 53 -9.89 2.74 -5.63
N LYS A 54 -10.40 2.06 -4.59
CA LYS A 54 -11.64 2.44 -3.90
C LYS A 54 -11.53 3.84 -3.30
N TYR A 55 -10.43 4.15 -2.62
CA TYR A 55 -10.19 5.50 -2.07
C TYR A 55 -10.14 6.56 -3.18
N MET A 56 -9.51 6.28 -4.32
CA MET A 56 -9.44 7.21 -5.45
C MET A 56 -10.83 7.44 -6.09
N GLN A 57 -11.66 6.41 -6.24
CA GLN A 57 -13.04 6.56 -6.73
C GLN A 57 -13.92 7.37 -5.78
N VAL A 58 -13.81 7.11 -4.47
CA VAL A 58 -14.55 7.88 -3.45
C VAL A 58 -14.14 9.35 -3.49
N GLN A 59 -12.84 9.64 -3.60
CA GLN A 59 -12.33 11.01 -3.72
C GLN A 59 -12.90 11.72 -4.97
N LEU A 60 -12.86 11.07 -6.14
CA LEU A 60 -13.44 11.60 -7.38
C LEU A 60 -14.95 11.85 -7.26
N SER A 61 -15.68 10.95 -6.58
CA SER A 61 -17.12 11.13 -6.36
C SER A 61 -17.41 12.33 -5.46
N ALA A 62 -16.62 12.54 -4.40
CA ALA A 62 -16.75 13.67 -3.48
C ALA A 62 -16.44 15.02 -4.16
N GLU A 63 -15.42 15.07 -5.02
CA GLU A 63 -15.07 16.27 -5.80
C GLU A 63 -16.14 16.57 -6.87
N SER A 64 -16.69 15.55 -7.53
CA SER A 64 -17.77 15.72 -8.51
C SER A 64 -19.08 16.24 -7.90
N THR A 65 -19.41 15.86 -6.66
CA THR A 65 -20.54 16.43 -5.93
C THR A 65 -20.30 17.86 -5.45
N PHE A 66 -19.04 18.27 -5.28
CA PHE A 66 -18.68 19.62 -4.84
C PHE A 66 -18.60 20.62 -6.01
N TYR A 67 -18.14 20.19 -7.18
CA TYR A 67 -18.11 21.01 -8.41
C TYR A 67 -19.38 20.90 -9.26
N GLY A 68 -20.31 20.02 -8.91
CA GLY A 68 -21.60 19.81 -9.59
C GLY A 68 -22.81 20.47 -8.92
N ALA A 69 -22.60 21.40 -7.98
CA ALA A 69 -23.66 22.14 -7.26
C ALA A 69 -23.65 23.63 -7.61
#